data_AF-A0AAW0Y6B3-F1
#
_entry.id   AF-A0AAW0Y6B3-F1
#
_cell.length_a   1.000
_cell.length_b   1.000
_cell.length_c   1.000
_cell.angle_alpha   90.00
_cell.angle_beta   90.00
_cell.angle_gamma   90.00
#
_symmetry.space_group_name_H-M   'P 1'
#
loop_
_entity.id
_entity.type
_entity.pdbx_description
1 polymer ?
#
loop_
_entity_poly.entity_id
_entity_poly.type
_entity_poly.pdbx_seq_one_letter_code
_entity_poly.pdbx_strand_id
1 'polypeptide(L)'
;MRRIIKGNTLTIDDIISTDVGNYACNATSDTAYAYSQATLVVLPAGGYSTRQSGKLCDGMQELRNEIRALQDTIQLIYSAVREQQGLAQYTQDILSQVAEKLQVPAVRTNITPASVTDDGNKVGNTDEEDVEGELAATTVSP
;
A
#
# COMPACT_ATOMS: atom_id res chain seq x y z
N MET A 1 -26.50 21.44 21.07
CA MET A 1 -25.17 21.45 21.73
C MET A 1 -24.90 20.02 22.17
N ARG A 2 -23.86 19.36 21.64
CA ARG A 2 -23.60 17.92 21.85
C ARG A 2 -22.81 17.62 23.14
N ARG A 3 -21.97 18.57 23.55
CA ARG A 3 -21.15 18.49 24.76
C ARG A 3 -21.80 19.30 25.84
N ILE A 4 -22.09 18.69 26.98
CA ILE A 4 -22.77 19.30 28.11
C ILE A 4 -21.87 19.13 29.34
N ILE A 5 -21.54 20.24 30.00
CA ILE A 5 -20.76 20.23 31.24
C ILE A 5 -21.71 20.55 32.39
N LYS A 6 -21.80 19.65 33.38
CA LYS A 6 -22.57 19.84 34.61
C LYS A 6 -21.68 19.57 35.82
N GLY A 7 -21.27 20.62 36.52
CA GLY A 7 -20.32 20.52 37.62
C GLY A 7 -18.99 19.93 37.14
N ASN A 8 -18.63 18.77 37.68
CA ASN A 8 -17.42 18.02 37.34
C ASN A 8 -17.64 16.95 36.25
N THR A 9 -18.81 16.90 35.63
CA THR A 9 -19.17 15.87 34.64
C THR A 9 -19.27 16.47 33.25
N LEU A 10 -18.52 15.90 32.30
CA LEU A 10 -18.68 16.13 30.87
C LEU A 10 -19.51 15.00 30.26
N THR A 11 -20.65 15.34 29.67
CA THR A 11 -21.48 14.42 28.89
C THR A 11 -21.33 14.79 27.41
N ILE A 12 -21.08 13.79 26.57
CA ILE A 12 -21.05 13.92 25.11
C ILE A 12 -22.13 13.00 24.55
N ASP A 13 -23.23 13.57 24.09
CA ASP A 13 -24.30 12.82 23.44
C ASP A 13 -23.90 12.49 21.99
N ASP A 14 -24.48 11.48 21.35
CA ASP A 14 -24.26 11.16 19.92
C ASP A 14 -22.79 11.20 19.46
N ILE A 15 -21.92 10.42 20.14
CA ILE A 15 -20.47 10.37 19.90
C ILE A 15 -20.17 10.02 18.43
N ILE A 16 -19.30 10.81 17.77
CA ILE A 16 -18.80 10.55 16.41
C ILE A 16 -17.27 10.42 16.36
N SER A 17 -16.73 9.95 15.23
CA SER A 17 -15.28 9.72 15.06
C SER A 17 -14.41 10.97 15.30
N THR A 18 -14.93 12.17 15.05
CA THR A 18 -14.20 13.42 15.31
C THR A 18 -14.16 13.81 16.80
N ASP A 19 -14.90 13.11 17.66
CA ASP A 19 -14.85 13.33 19.11
C ASP A 19 -13.70 12.54 19.78
N VAL A 20 -12.96 11.71 19.03
CA VAL A 20 -11.76 11.01 19.50
C VAL A 20 -10.72 12.00 20.00
N GLY A 21 -10.13 11.72 21.17
CA GLY A 21 -9.07 12.54 21.72
C GLY A 21 -8.86 12.34 23.21
N ASN A 22 -7.97 13.16 23.77
CA ASN A 22 -7.68 13.18 25.19
C ASN A 22 -8.46 14.30 25.85
N TYR A 23 -9.32 13.94 26.80
CA TYR A 23 -10.13 14.86 27.58
C TYR A 23 -9.48 15.07 28.93
N ALA A 24 -9.25 16.32 29.30
CA ALA A 24 -8.64 16.69 30.56
C ALA A 24 -9.64 17.43 31.45
N CYS A 25 -9.64 17.11 32.74
CA CYS A 25 -10.33 17.88 33.76
C CYS A 25 -9.28 18.57 34.63
N ASN A 26 -9.41 19.89 34.72
CA ASN A 26 -8.59 20.75 35.56
C ASN A 26 -9.49 21.39 36.62
N ALA A 27 -9.21 21.11 37.88
CA ALA A 27 -9.90 21.71 39.02
C ALA A 27 -8.90 22.56 39.83
N THR A 28 -9.18 23.86 39.87
CA THR A 28 -8.36 24.84 40.59
C THR A 28 -9.17 25.43 41.74
N SER A 29 -8.51 25.64 42.86
CA SER A 29 -8.99 26.43 44.00
C SER A 29 -7.90 27.43 44.40
N ASP A 30 -8.17 28.29 45.38
CA ASP A 30 -7.20 29.28 45.85
C ASP A 30 -5.94 28.66 46.47
N THR A 31 -6.02 27.40 46.95
CA THR A 31 -4.94 26.73 47.69
C THR A 31 -4.47 25.42 47.06
N ALA A 32 -5.19 24.87 46.09
CA ALA A 32 -4.92 23.55 45.55
C ALA A 32 -5.30 23.42 44.07
N TYR A 33 -4.70 22.40 43.45
CA TYR A 33 -4.87 22.05 42.05
C TYR A 33 -5.04 20.54 41.91
N ALA A 34 -5.99 20.10 41.08
CA ALA A 34 -6.19 18.70 40.72
C ALA A 34 -6.35 18.56 39.20
N TYR A 35 -5.73 17.52 38.65
CA TYR A 35 -5.74 17.22 37.23
C TYR A 35 -6.05 15.75 36.97
N SER A 36 -6.89 15.47 35.99
CA SER A 36 -7.13 14.12 35.49
C SER A 36 -7.33 14.12 33.98
N GLN A 37 -7.05 13.00 33.33
CA GLN A 37 -7.19 12.83 31.89
C GLN A 37 -7.83 11.48 31.56
N ALA A 38 -8.64 11.45 30.51
CA ALA A 38 -9.22 10.24 29.95
C ALA A 38 -9.10 10.28 28.42
N THR A 39 -8.76 9.14 27.81
CA THR A 39 -8.71 9.00 26.36
C THR A 39 -10.04 8.45 25.87
N LEU A 40 -10.69 9.15 24.93
CA LEU A 40 -11.88 8.68 24.24
C LEU A 40 -11.48 8.07 22.90
N VAL A 41 -11.73 6.77 22.75
CA VAL A 41 -11.66 6.06 21.48
C VAL A 41 -13.08 5.74 21.06
N VAL A 42 -13.40 6.02 19.79
CA VAL A 42 -14.72 5.76 19.22
C VAL A 42 -14.57 4.65 18.20
N LEU A 43 -15.22 3.52 18.48
CA LEU A 43 -15.28 2.41 17.55
C LEU A 43 -16.57 2.55 16.72
N PRO A 44 -16.51 2.41 15.39
CA PRO A 44 -17.71 2.37 14.57
C PRO A 44 -18.58 1.19 15.00
N ALA A 45 -19.89 1.41 15.12
CA ALA A 45 -20.87 0.45 15.63
C ALA A 45 -21.04 -0.83 14.78
N GLY A 46 -20.26 -0.99 13.71
CA GLY A 46 -20.08 -2.25 13.01
C GLY A 46 -18.60 -2.58 13.00
N GLY A 47 -18.13 -3.30 14.03
CA GLY A 47 -16.73 -3.75 14.13
C GLY A 47 -16.27 -4.31 12.79
N TYR A 48 -15.19 -3.75 12.24
CA TYR A 48 -14.62 -4.06 10.92
C TYR A 48 -15.63 -4.63 9.90
N SER A 49 -16.78 -3.99 9.72
CA SER A 49 -17.65 -4.38 8.63
C SER A 49 -16.98 -3.87 7.36
N THR A 50 -16.33 -4.79 6.65
CA THR A 50 -15.75 -4.68 5.30
C THR A 50 -16.80 -4.37 4.22
N ARG A 51 -17.84 -3.60 4.56
CA ARG A 51 -18.89 -3.13 3.66
C ARG A 51 -19.19 -1.65 3.89
N GLN A 52 -18.15 -0.83 3.92
CA GLN A 52 -18.24 0.55 3.42
C GLN A 52 -17.38 0.69 2.15
N SER A 53 -17.70 -0.13 1.14
CA SER A 53 -17.58 0.33 -0.24
C SER A 53 -18.48 1.55 -0.36
N GLY A 54 -17.90 2.74 -0.50
CA GLY A 54 -18.72 3.90 -0.84
C GLY A 54 -18.05 5.27 -0.82
N LYS A 55 -16.91 5.47 -0.16
CA LYS A 55 -16.25 6.80 -0.26
C LYS A 55 -14.76 6.89 0.06
N LEU A 56 -14.16 5.93 0.76
CA LEU A 56 -12.70 5.89 0.94
C LEU A 56 -11.97 5.10 -0.17
N CYS A 57 -12.71 4.36 -1.00
CA CYS A 57 -12.15 3.50 -2.03
C CYS A 57 -11.99 4.17 -3.40
N ASP A 58 -12.56 5.36 -3.62
CA ASP A 58 -12.50 6.03 -4.93
C ASP A 58 -11.08 6.45 -5.29
N GLY A 59 -10.35 7.12 -4.38
CA GLY A 59 -8.95 7.48 -4.60
C GLY A 59 -8.03 6.25 -4.76
N MET A 60 -8.34 5.15 -4.07
CA MET A 60 -7.63 3.88 -4.23
C MET A 60 -7.99 3.15 -5.53
N GLN A 61 -9.18 3.39 -6.08
CA GLN A 61 -9.59 2.84 -7.36
C GLN A 61 -8.92 3.58 -8.52
N GLU A 62 -8.81 4.91 -8.42
CA GLU A 62 -8.06 5.74 -9.36
C GLU A 62 -6.58 5.35 -9.38
N LEU A 63 -5.94 5.28 -8.20
CA LEU A 63 -4.56 4.80 -8.07
C LEU A 63 -4.37 3.38 -8.62
N ARG A 64 -5.32 2.47 -8.37
CA ARG A 64 -5.27 1.09 -8.90
C ARG A 64 -5.35 1.08 -10.44
N ASN A 65 -6.15 1.95 -11.02
CA ASN A 65 -6.26 2.06 -12.48
C ASN A 65 -4.97 2.63 -13.09
N GLU A 66 -4.35 3.63 -12.44
CA GLU A 66 -3.05 4.14 -12.87
C GLU A 66 -1.93 3.09 -12.79
N ILE A 67 -1.89 2.30 -11.71
CA ILE A 67 -0.91 1.21 -11.55
C ILE A 67 -1.07 0.18 -12.67
N ARG A 68 -2.30 -0.17 -13.06
CA ARG A 68 -2.55 -1.09 -14.19
C ARG A 68 -2.08 -0.50 -15.51
N ALA A 69 -2.39 0.76 -15.79
CA ALA A 69 -1.95 1.42 -17.01
C ALA A 69 -0.42 1.49 -17.10
N LEU A 70 0.27 1.71 -15.97
CA LEU A 70 1.72 1.65 -15.90
C LEU A 70 2.26 0.24 -16.18
N GLN A 71 1.63 -0.80 -15.64
CA GLN A 71 2.02 -2.20 -15.91
C GLN A 71 1.88 -2.54 -17.40
N ASP A 72 0.78 -2.14 -18.04
CA ASP A 72 0.57 -2.36 -19.47
C ASP A 72 1.62 -1.62 -20.32
N THR A 73 1.96 -0.40 -19.92
CA THR A 73 3.01 0.40 -20.59
C THR A 73 4.38 -0.26 -20.48
N ILE A 74 4.72 -0.78 -19.29
CA ILE A 74 5.99 -1.51 -19.07
C ILE A 74 6.05 -2.73 -19.98
N GLN A 75 4.97 -3.52 -20.08
CA GLN A 75 4.92 -4.69 -20.96
C GLN A 75 5.11 -4.31 -22.44
N LEU A 76 4.50 -3.22 -22.88
CA LEU A 76 4.69 -2.70 -24.23
C LEU A 76 6.16 -2.34 -24.49
N ILE A 77 6.78 -1.60 -23.57
CA ILE A 77 8.20 -1.23 -23.69
C ILE A 77 9.10 -2.47 -23.75
N TYR A 78 8.86 -3.48 -22.91
CA TYR A 78 9.62 -4.73 -22.94
C TYR A 78 9.57 -5.41 -24.31
N SER A 79 8.38 -5.49 -24.91
CA SER A 79 8.22 -6.08 -26.25
C SER A 79 8.96 -5.29 -27.34
N ALA A 80 8.87 -3.96 -27.30
CA ALA A 80 9.52 -3.08 -28.28
C ALA A 80 11.05 -3.13 -28.17
N VAL A 81 11.59 -3.17 -26.96
CA VAL A 81 13.04 -3.30 -26.72
C VAL A 81 13.54 -4.65 -27.23
N ARG A 82 12.79 -5.73 -27.00
CA ARG A 82 13.17 -7.08 -27.48
C ARG A 82 13.20 -7.16 -29.01
N GLU A 83 12.25 -6.50 -29.68
CA GLU A 83 12.24 -6.40 -31.14
C GLU A 83 13.45 -5.62 -31.67
N GLN A 84 13.76 -4.47 -31.06
CA GLN A 84 14.94 -3.68 -31.44
C GLN A 84 16.26 -4.45 -31.23
N GLN A 85 16.36 -5.25 -30.17
CA GLN A 85 17.53 -6.11 -29.96
C GLN A 85 17.70 -7.14 -31.08
N GLY A 86 16.61 -7.76 -31.55
CA GLY A 86 16.65 -8.70 -32.68
C GLY A 86 17.15 -8.04 -33.96
N LEU A 87 16.65 -6.84 -34.27
CA LEU A 87 17.11 -6.05 -35.42
C LEU A 87 18.60 -5.65 -35.32
N ALA A 88 19.05 -5.26 -34.13
CA ALA A 88 20.45 -4.91 -33.89
C ALA A 88 21.37 -6.12 -34.09
N GLN A 89 20.97 -7.30 -33.59
CA GLN A 89 21.72 -8.54 -33.79
C GLN A 89 21.78 -8.94 -35.26
N TYR A 90 20.65 -8.88 -35.98
CA TYR A 90 20.61 -9.17 -37.41
C TYR A 90 21.52 -8.24 -38.22
N THR A 91 21.51 -6.95 -37.89
CA THR A 91 22.38 -5.97 -38.54
C THR A 91 23.85 -6.24 -38.24
N GLN A 92 24.17 -6.62 -37.00
CA GLN A 92 25.52 -7.00 -36.59
C GLN A 92 26.01 -8.24 -37.36
N ASP A 93 25.16 -9.25 -37.54
CA ASP A 93 25.48 -10.47 -38.31
C ASP A 93 25.79 -10.17 -39.78
N ILE A 94 25.00 -9.30 -40.42
CA ILE A 94 25.27 -8.86 -41.80
C ILE A 94 26.58 -8.10 -41.87
N LEU A 95 26.82 -7.17 -40.96
CA LEU A 95 28.06 -6.39 -40.93
C LEU A 95 29.28 -7.30 -40.74
N SER A 96 29.17 -8.32 -39.89
CA SER A 96 30.22 -9.34 -39.73
C SER A 96 30.47 -10.11 -41.02
N GLN A 97 29.42 -10.56 -41.71
CA GLN A 97 29.56 -11.27 -43.00
C GLN A 97 30.18 -10.40 -44.10
N VAL A 98 29.84 -9.11 -44.15
CA VAL A 98 30.41 -8.17 -45.12
C VAL A 98 31.86 -7.84 -44.78
N ALA A 99 32.18 -7.62 -43.51
CA ALA A 99 33.55 -7.35 -43.06
C ALA A 99 34.49 -8.54 -43.37
N GLU A 100 34.02 -9.77 -43.18
CA GLU A 100 34.73 -11.00 -43.55
C GLU A 100 35.02 -11.05 -45.06
N LYS A 101 34.02 -10.78 -45.90
CA LYS A 101 34.18 -10.77 -47.36
C LYS A 101 35.12 -9.68 -47.87
N LEU A 102 35.23 -8.56 -47.16
CA LEU A 102 36.09 -7.44 -47.53
C LEU A 102 37.49 -7.51 -46.89
N GLN A 103 37.80 -8.55 -46.10
CA GLN A 103 39.05 -8.68 -45.33
C GLN A 103 39.34 -7.46 -44.42
N VAL A 104 38.29 -6.77 -43.97
CA VAL A 104 38.42 -5.62 -43.07
C VAL A 104 38.40 -6.15 -41.63
N PRO A 105 39.37 -5.81 -40.78
CA PRO A 105 39.37 -6.24 -39.38
C PRO A 105 38.09 -5.78 -38.69
N ALA A 106 37.35 -6.73 -38.11
CA ALA A 106 36.03 -6.50 -37.52
C ALA A 106 36.07 -5.38 -36.46
N VAL A 107 35.17 -4.40 -36.60
CA VAL A 107 34.92 -3.39 -35.57
C VAL A 107 34.17 -4.09 -34.42
N ARG A 108 34.84 -4.29 -33.28
CA ARG A 108 34.20 -4.83 -32.08
C ARG A 108 33.31 -3.75 -31.45
N THR A 109 31.99 -3.87 -31.60
CA THR A 109 31.04 -3.11 -30.78
C THR A 109 30.67 -3.95 -29.56
N ASN A 110 31.07 -3.49 -28.37
CA ASN A 110 30.67 -4.09 -27.10
C ASN A 110 29.20 -3.78 -26.83
N ILE A 111 28.28 -4.56 -27.39
CA ILE A 111 26.90 -4.59 -26.95
C ILE A 111 26.76 -5.84 -26.09
N THR A 112 26.86 -5.66 -24.77
CA THR A 112 26.54 -6.72 -23.81
C THR A 112 25.02 -6.94 -23.85
N PRO A 113 24.52 -8.13 -24.24
CA PRO A 113 23.10 -8.41 -24.13
C PRO A 113 22.71 -8.36 -22.66
N ALA A 114 21.77 -7.48 -22.31
CA ALA A 114 21.17 -7.52 -20.98
C ALA A 114 20.43 -8.86 -20.84
N SER A 115 20.92 -9.72 -19.96
CA SER A 115 20.22 -10.93 -19.56
C SER A 115 18.96 -10.52 -18.80
N VAL A 116 17.83 -10.44 -19.50
CA VAL A 116 16.51 -10.37 -18.88
C VAL A 116 16.24 -11.78 -18.36
N THR A 117 16.41 -11.97 -17.05
CA THR A 117 15.92 -13.17 -16.38
C THR A 117 14.39 -13.13 -16.42
N ASP A 118 13.82 -14.10 -17.13
CA ASP A 118 12.39 -14.43 -17.13
C ASP A 118 12.03 -15.03 -15.76
N ASP A 119 11.94 -14.18 -14.74
CA ASP A 119 11.28 -14.55 -13.49
C ASP A 119 9.78 -14.33 -13.68
N GLY A 120 9.13 -15.37 -14.20
CA GLY A 120 7.68 -15.44 -14.32
C GLY A 120 7.00 -15.02 -13.02
N ASN A 121 6.34 -13.86 -13.05
CA ASN A 121 5.52 -13.37 -11.95
C ASN A 121 4.27 -14.26 -11.83
N LYS A 122 4.42 -15.36 -11.10
CA LYS A 122 3.32 -16.21 -10.66
C LYS A 122 2.57 -15.43 -9.57
N VAL A 123 1.59 -14.63 -9.98
CA VAL A 123 0.59 -14.06 -9.07
C VAL A 123 -0.25 -15.22 -8.55
N GLY A 124 0.21 -15.83 -7.48
CA GLY A 124 -0.54 -16.82 -6.72
C GLY A 124 -1.68 -16.12 -5.99
N ASN A 125 -2.91 -16.36 -6.43
CA ASN A 125 -4.05 -16.31 -5.52
C ASN A 125 -3.87 -17.45 -4.52
N THR A 126 -3.70 -17.11 -3.24
CA THR A 126 -3.90 -18.05 -2.13
C THR A 126 -5.21 -17.69 -1.47
N ASP A 127 -6.22 -18.51 -1.77
CA ASP A 127 -7.43 -18.65 -1.00
C ASP A 127 -7.11 -19.30 0.37
N GLU A 128 -7.86 -18.86 1.37
CA GLU A 128 -8.33 -19.60 2.56
C GLU A 128 -7.39 -20.61 3.23
N GLU A 129 -6.88 -20.26 4.42
CA GLU A 129 -6.83 -21.21 5.54
C GLU A 129 -7.25 -20.51 6.84
N ASP A 130 -8.39 -20.98 7.38
CA ASP A 130 -8.86 -20.75 8.74
C ASP A 130 -7.89 -21.41 9.74
N VAL A 131 -7.42 -20.63 10.72
CA VAL A 131 -6.79 -21.17 11.92
C VAL A 131 -7.55 -20.65 13.13
N GLU A 132 -8.44 -21.49 13.65
CA GLU A 132 -9.04 -21.33 14.97
C GLU A 132 -7.93 -21.46 16.04
N GLY A 133 -7.67 -20.34 16.74
CA GLY A 133 -6.74 -20.26 17.86
C GLY A 133 -7.51 -19.92 19.15
N GLU A 134 -7.68 -20.95 19.97
CA GLU A 134 -8.30 -21.02 21.29
C GLU A 134 -7.87 -19.87 22.24
N LEU A 135 -8.85 -19.06 22.69
CA LEU A 135 -8.68 -18.07 23.76
C LEU A 135 -8.95 -18.74 25.12
N ALA A 136 -7.88 -19.12 25.83
CA ALA A 136 -7.97 -19.52 27.23
C ALA A 136 -8.35 -18.32 28.10
N ALA A 137 -9.55 -18.38 28.68
CA ALA A 137 -10.01 -17.49 29.72
C ALA A 137 -9.29 -17.78 31.03
N THR A 138 -8.64 -16.78 31.62
CA THR A 138 -8.32 -16.81 33.05
C THR A 138 -9.09 -15.68 33.73
N THR A 139 -10.02 -16.14 34.56
CA THR A 139 -10.92 -15.38 35.42
C THR A 139 -10.20 -14.63 36.54
N VAL A 140 -10.81 -13.51 36.91
CA VAL A 140 -10.43 -12.57 37.98
C VAL A 140 -10.81 -13.12 39.38
N SER A 141 -10.03 -12.70 40.39
CA SER A 141 -10.45 -12.25 41.74
C SER A 141 -9.96 -13.10 42.92
N PRO A 142 -9.86 -12.55 44.15
CA PRO A 142 -9.99 -11.15 44.59
C PRO A 142 -8.67 -10.47 45.00
#